data_AF-A0A443SHX0-F1
#
_entry.id   AF-A0A443SHX0-F1
#
_cell.length_a   1.000
_cell.length_b   1.000
_cell.length_c   1.000
_cell.angle_alpha   90.00
_cell.angle_beta   90.00
_cell.angle_gamma   90.00
#
_symmetry.space_group_name_H-M   'P 1'
#
loop_
_entity.id
_entity.type
_entity.pdbx_description
1 polymer ?
#
loop_
_entity_poly.entity_id
_entity_poly.type
_entity_poly.pdbx_seq_one_letter_code
_entity_poly.pdbx_strand_id
1 'polypeptide(L)'
;MSRREATDRLTKFASVDGVFLVRPSQRVPGSFMLSFICKEAVKHVPIFVIEESAQISLSLDCGRTKFYGLRQLIEFYQLNIGVLPTKLTHFLVHR
;
A
#
# COMPACT_ATOMS: atom_id res chain seq x y z
N MET A 1 10.30 7.89 4.98
CA MET A 1 9.01 8.23 5.58
C MET A 1 8.62 7.19 6.63
N SER A 2 8.42 7.61 7.88
CA SER A 2 7.98 6.77 8.99
C SER A 2 6.48 6.47 8.96
N ARG A 3 6.02 5.53 9.80
CA ARG A 3 4.58 5.30 10.00
C ARG A 3 3.88 6.58 10.47
N ARG A 4 4.47 7.29 11.45
CA ARG A 4 3.91 8.52 12.03
C ARG A 4 3.80 9.61 10.97
N GLU A 5 4.88 9.87 10.22
CA GLU A 5 4.88 10.85 9.13
C GLU A 5 3.83 10.54 8.06
N ALA A 6 3.64 9.27 7.72
CA ALA A 6 2.61 8.84 6.78
C ALA A 6 1.20 9.10 7.32
N THR A 7 0.95 8.76 8.59
CA THR A 7 -0.32 9.03 9.26
C THR A 7 -0.60 10.54 9.29
N ASP A 8 0.35 11.36 9.74
CA ASP A 8 0.19 12.81 9.83
C ASP A 8 -0.11 13.47 8.48
N ARG A 9 0.49 12.96 7.40
CA ARG A 9 0.22 13.43 6.03
C ARG A 9 -1.16 12.99 5.54
N LEU A 10 -1.56 11.75 5.79
CA LEU A 10 -2.84 11.19 5.32
C LEU A 10 -4.04 11.76 6.10
N THR A 11 -3.95 11.97 7.41
CA THR A 11 -5.06 12.47 8.24
C THR A 11 -5.61 13.83 7.76
N LYS A 12 -4.79 14.62 7.04
CA LYS A 12 -5.24 15.86 6.37
C LYS A 12 -6.34 15.64 5.32
N PHE A 13 -6.55 14.41 4.88
CA PHE A 13 -7.52 13.98 3.89
C PHE A 13 -8.48 12.91 4.43
N ALA A 14 -8.65 12.81 5.76
CA ALA A 14 -9.40 11.73 6.41
C ALA A 14 -10.84 11.53 5.89
N SER A 15 -11.46 12.57 5.33
CA SER A 15 -12.80 12.51 4.74
C SER A 15 -12.87 11.85 3.36
N VAL A 16 -11.73 11.46 2.77
CA VAL A 16 -11.66 10.89 1.43
C VAL A 16 -11.04 9.50 1.47
N ASP A 17 -11.88 8.48 1.28
CA ASP A 17 -11.43 7.09 1.21
C ASP A 17 -10.54 6.85 -0.02
N GLY A 18 -9.53 5.99 0.19
CA GLY A 18 -8.61 5.58 -0.86
C GLY A 18 -7.45 6.53 -1.13
N VAL A 19 -7.33 7.67 -0.41
CA VAL A 19 -6.10 8.48 -0.43
C VAL A 19 -4.97 7.64 0.15
N PHE A 20 -3.84 7.53 -0.55
CA PHE A 20 -2.80 6.58 -0.19
C PHE A 20 -1.39 7.06 -0.52
N LEU A 21 -0.41 6.37 0.07
CA LEU A 21 1.01 6.45 -0.27
C LEU A 21 1.69 5.10 -0.05
N VAL A 22 2.80 4.89 -0.75
CA VAL A 22 3.70 3.76 -0.53
C VAL A 22 4.99 4.29 0.10
N ARG A 23 5.49 3.59 1.13
CA ARG A 23 6.72 3.97 1.82
C ARG A 23 7.58 2.74 2.12
N PRO A 24 8.91 2.88 2.25
CA PRO A 24 9.74 1.83 2.79
C PRO A 24 9.28 1.40 4.19
N SER A 25 9.41 0.11 4.48
CA SER A 25 9.24 -0.40 5.85
C SER A 25 10.43 0.01 6.70
N GLN A 26 10.17 0.51 7.91
CA GLN A 26 11.23 0.81 8.88
C GLN A 26 11.65 -0.43 9.68
N ARG A 27 10.84 -1.49 9.67
CA ARG A 27 11.09 -2.71 10.45
C ARG A 27 11.75 -3.81 9.62
N VAL A 28 11.42 -3.87 8.34
CA VAL A 28 11.88 -4.93 7.43
C VAL A 28 12.61 -4.26 6.26
N PRO A 29 13.95 -4.21 6.28
CA PRO A 29 14.74 -3.65 5.18
C PRO A 29 14.36 -4.27 3.83
N GLY A 30 14.31 -3.46 2.78
CA GLY A 30 13.98 -3.91 1.42
C GLY A 30 12.48 -4.15 1.14
N SER A 31 11.61 -4.03 2.15
CA SER A 31 10.15 -4.16 1.96
C SER A 31 9.42 -2.82 2.00
N PHE A 32 8.16 -2.82 1.57
CA PHE A 32 7.31 -1.63 1.48
C PHE A 32 6.06 -1.75 2.36
N MET A 33 5.48 -0.60 2.67
CA MET A 33 4.19 -0.48 3.35
C MET A 33 3.27 0.36 2.47
N LEU A 34 2.05 -0.12 2.24
CA LEU A 34 0.95 0.67 1.72
C LEU A 34 0.23 1.33 2.90
N SER A 35 0.09 2.65 2.88
CA SER A 35 -0.68 3.41 3.86
C SER A 35 -1.82 4.13 3.16
N PHE A 36 -3.05 3.99 3.65
CA PHE A 36 -4.23 4.53 2.97
C PHE A 36 -5.36 4.88 3.95
N ILE A 37 -6.28 5.73 3.53
CA ILE A 37 -7.46 6.13 4.30
C ILE A 37 -8.64 5.23 3.95
N CYS A 38 -9.34 4.76 4.98
CA CYS A 38 -10.60 4.06 4.82
C CYS A 38 -11.46 4.23 6.07
N LYS A 39 -12.69 4.72 5.91
CA LYS A 39 -13.63 5.01 7.00
C LYS A 39 -12.99 5.93 8.05
N GLU A 40 -12.46 7.07 7.58
CA GLU A 40 -11.85 8.12 8.42
C GLU A 40 -10.60 7.68 9.21
N ALA A 41 -10.09 6.48 8.96
CA ALA A 41 -8.92 5.93 9.64
C ALA A 41 -7.77 5.63 8.66
N VAL A 42 -6.54 5.94 9.08
CA VAL A 42 -5.33 5.56 8.35
C VAL A 42 -4.98 4.09 8.65
N LYS A 43 -4.97 3.28 7.61
CA LYS A 43 -4.57 1.87 7.64
C LYS A 43 -3.16 1.73 7.07
N HIS A 44 -2.40 0.78 7.60
CA HIS A 44 -1.07 0.45 7.11
C HIS A 44 -0.97 -1.06 6.92
N VAL A 45 -0.69 -1.49 5.69
CA VAL A 45 -0.54 -2.90 5.35
C VAL A 45 0.84 -3.15 4.74
N PRO A 46 1.52 -4.24 5.12
CA PRO A 46 2.78 -4.62 4.49
C PRO A 46 2.55 -5.05 3.04
N ILE A 47 3.50 -4.73 2.18
CA ILE A 47 3.64 -5.34 0.86
C ILE A 47 4.71 -6.42 1.01
N PHE A 48 4.28 -7.67 0.95
CA PHE A 48 5.14 -8.83 1.09
C PHE A 48 5.89 -9.10 -0.21
N VAL A 49 7.17 -9.46 -0.08
CA VAL A 49 7.94 -10.07 -1.16
C VAL A 49 7.70 -11.57 -1.10
N ILE A 50 7.28 -12.16 -2.20
CA ILE A 50 7.03 -13.59 -2.35
C ILE A 50 8.05 -14.12 -3.34
N GLU A 51 8.89 -15.06 -2.87
CA GLU A 51 9.89 -15.74 -3.67
C GLU A 51 9.45 -17.19 -3.88
N GLU A 52 9.15 -17.54 -5.13
CA GLU A 52 8.77 -18.91 -5.51
C GLU A 52 9.47 -19.28 -6.82
N SER A 53 10.13 -20.44 -6.86
CA SER A 53 10.73 -20.99 -8.09
C SER A 53 11.61 -20.00 -8.88
N ALA A 54 12.46 -19.25 -8.16
CA ALA A 54 13.34 -18.19 -8.69
C ALA A 54 12.61 -16.95 -9.25
N GLN A 55 11.32 -16.80 -8.99
CA GLN A 55 10.52 -15.63 -9.36
C GLN A 55 10.19 -14.80 -8.12
N ILE A 56 10.47 -13.50 -8.19
CA ILE A 56 10.16 -12.54 -7.15
C ILE A 56 8.87 -11.79 -7.53
N SER A 57 7.93 -11.74 -6.60
CA SER A 57 6.67 -10.99 -6.75
C SER A 57 6.30 -10.24 -5.48
N LEU A 58 5.36 -9.31 -5.59
CA LEU A 58 4.81 -8.52 -4.50
C LEU A 58 3.36 -8.93 -4.25
N SER A 59 2.93 -8.89 -2.99
CA SER A 59 1.57 -9.26 -2.60
C SER A 59 1.10 -8.54 -1.34
N LEU A 60 -0.20 -8.28 -1.23
CA LEU A 60 -0.86 -7.80 0.00
C LEU A 60 -1.53 -8.92 0.80
N ASP A 61 -1.64 -10.12 0.23
CA ASP A 61 -2.46 -11.23 0.70
C ASP A 61 -1.67 -12.55 0.75
N CYS A 62 -0.40 -12.45 1.12
CA CYS A 62 0.53 -13.57 1.31
C CYS A 62 0.65 -14.49 0.08
N GLY A 63 0.66 -13.89 -1.11
CA GLY A 63 0.90 -14.58 -2.38
C GLY A 63 -0.36 -15.10 -3.07
N ARG A 64 -1.57 -14.82 -2.58
CA ARG A 64 -2.80 -15.19 -3.32
C ARG A 64 -2.95 -14.36 -4.59
N THR A 65 -2.65 -13.07 -4.51
CA THR A 65 -2.55 -12.14 -5.62
C THR A 65 -1.11 -11.64 -5.72
N LYS A 66 -0.48 -11.83 -6.87
CA LYS A 66 0.95 -11.56 -7.11
C LYS A 66 1.13 -10.51 -8.21
N PHE A 67 2.11 -9.63 -8.01
CA PHE A 67 2.46 -8.57 -8.93
C PHE A 67 3.97 -8.51 -9.14
N TYR A 68 4.45 -8.20 -10.34
CA TYR A 68 5.88 -8.12 -10.63
C TYR A 68 6.51 -6.78 -10.23
N GLY A 69 5.69 -5.80 -9.82
CA GLY A 69 6.20 -4.52 -9.37
C GLY A 69 5.14 -3.68 -8.66
N LEU A 70 5.62 -2.64 -7.96
CA LEU A 70 4.75 -1.74 -7.19
C LEU A 70 3.73 -1.04 -8.07
N ARG A 71 4.12 -0.61 -9.28
CA ARG A 71 3.19 0.05 -10.21
C ARG A 71 1.99 -0.85 -10.53
N GLN A 72 2.24 -2.08 -10.95
CA GLN A 72 1.18 -3.04 -11.29
C GLN A 72 0.27 -3.34 -10.10
N LEU A 73 0.85 -3.50 -8.91
CA LEU A 73 0.10 -3.69 -7.67
C LEU A 73 -0.84 -2.50 -7.43
N ILE A 74 -0.33 -1.27 -7.53
CA ILE A 74 -1.12 -0.06 -7.34
C ILE A 74 -2.22 0.06 -8.39
N GLU A 75 -1.90 -0.08 -9.68
CA GLU A 75 -2.87 -0.03 -10.78
C GLU A 75 -4.00 -1.05 -10.58
N PHE A 76 -3.67 -2.26 -10.14
CA PHE A 76 -4.68 -3.27 -9.81
C PHE A 76 -5.60 -2.81 -8.70
N TYR A 77 -5.08 -2.30 -7.57
CA TYR A 77 -5.91 -1.86 -6.44
C TYR A 77 -6.57 -0.49 -6.66
N GLN A 78 -6.19 0.26 -7.69
CA GLN A 78 -6.95 1.41 -8.17
C GLN A 78 -8.23 0.99 -8.91
N LEU A 79 -8.16 -0.13 -9.64
CA LEU A 79 -9.29 -0.66 -10.40
C LEU A 79 -10.17 -1.63 -9.58
N ASN A 80 -9.55 -2.38 -8.68
CA ASN A 80 -10.16 -3.50 -7.96
C ASN A 80 -10.02 -3.33 -6.44
N ILE A 81 -11.04 -3.74 -5.70
CA ILE A 81 -11.00 -3.71 -4.23
C ILE A 81 -10.04 -4.82 -3.72
N GLY A 82 -10.11 -6.02 -4.30
CA GLY A 82 -9.32 -7.17 -3.87
C GLY A 82 -9.47 -7.42 -2.36
N VAL A 83 -8.36 -7.53 -1.65
CA VAL A 83 -8.32 -7.70 -0.19
C VAL A 83 -8.41 -6.40 0.61
N LEU A 84 -8.38 -5.24 -0.05
CA LEU A 84 -8.49 -3.95 0.63
C LEU A 84 -9.95 -3.65 0.98
N PRO A 85 -10.21 -2.83 2.00
CA PRO A 85 -11.57 -2.41 2.34
C PRO A 85 -12.09 -1.25 1.47
N THR A 86 -11.25 -0.69 0.60
CA THR A 86 -11.59 0.37 -0.37
C THR A 86 -10.58 0.34 -1.52
N LYS A 87 -10.94 0.90 -2.68
CA LYS A 87 -10.00 1.08 -3.81
C LYS A 87 -9.00 2.19 -3.50
N LEU A 88 -7.83 2.14 -4.12
CA LEU A 88 -6.88 3.25 -4.10
C LEU A 88 -7.35 4.31 -5.08
N THR A 89 -7.45 5.57 -4.63
CA THR A 89 -8.08 6.63 -5.43
C THR A 89 -7.12 7.78 -5.71
N HIS A 90 -6.40 8.26 -4.70
CA HIS A 90 -5.55 9.45 -4.83
C HIS A 90 -4.16 9.18 -4.25
N PHE A 91 -3.14 9.23 -5.11
CA PHE A 91 -1.76 9.07 -4.68
C PHE A 91 -1.22 10.38 -4.09
N LEU A 92 -0.74 10.33 -2.85
CA LEU A 92 -0.13 11.47 -2.18
C LEU A 92 1.37 11.53 -2.54
N VAL A 93 1.70 12.47 -3.44
CA VAL A 93 3.07 12.68 -3.94
C VAL A 93 3.97 13.19 -2.82
N HIS A 94 5.18 12.64 -2.74
CA HIS A 94 6.24 13.13 -1.87
C HIS A 94 6.84 14.39 -2.53
N ARG A 95 6.41 15.58 -2.12
CA ARG A 95 7.23 16.79 -2.21
C ARG A 95 8.08 16.91 -0.96
#